data_AF-S0AYB7-F1
#
_entry.id   AF-S0AYB7-F1
#
_cell.length_a   1.000
_cell.length_b   1.000
_cell.length_c   1.000
_cell.angle_alpha   90.00
_cell.angle_beta   90.00
_cell.angle_gamma   90.00
#
_symmetry.space_group_name_H-M   'P 1'
#
loop_
_entity.id
_entity.type
_entity.pdbx_description
1 polymer ?
#
loop_
_entity_poly.entity_id
_entity_poly.type
_entity_poly.pdbx_seq_one_letter_code
_entity_poly.pdbx_strand_id
1 'polypeptide(L)'
;MAILLFVFASIALSQNADCKSLTGCADCKNVVDTADQTVKVVCIKCSAGYHSTTDETDTEQVTCASCNSDDPAACAACSDASTCSQCSSGSYKDENSKCKSCTSKCAADKCANDKCTECPAGYYAPPPAEGATDISLNCVGCIADPTACKTCSNSTHCAECSDIAYLNTATNTCQVCDANCKAGSCQSTGKCDTCASGYWVNAGKCATFAHCPADSQDPVLGCKKCDANYFPSAGVCTRCDLHCDALSINQESGCTKCNQGYYPSNGICKACDSNCKAAGCNQETGVCTDCKTGYWPRNGICAICHEKCAEDKCNTTKGCEACKTNYLTESGSCVKCSPYCAEGKCDGLTGCTECTAGFYLSGDGRCTSCPELCVADKCDQVKGCTECQKPFELQTVNGFGMCQGAKDILIAIVAFCIVALI
;
A
#
# COMPACT_ATOMS: atom_id res chain seq x y z
N MET A 1 45.84 48.74 42.57
CA MET A 1 44.57 48.04 42.85
C MET A 1 44.00 47.49 41.54
N ALA A 2 44.68 46.51 40.93
CA ALA A 2 44.26 45.87 39.67
C ALA A 2 45.00 44.54 39.37
N ILE A 3 45.79 44.00 40.32
CA ILE A 3 46.61 42.78 40.12
C ILE A 3 46.26 41.69 41.15
N LEU A 4 45.38 41.96 42.12
CA LEU A 4 44.94 40.96 43.12
C LEU A 4 43.60 40.27 42.81
N LEU A 5 42.96 40.57 41.67
CA LEU A 5 41.65 40.00 41.30
C LEU A 5 41.72 38.94 40.19
N PHE A 6 42.91 38.61 39.67
CA PHE A 6 43.09 37.65 38.57
C PHE A 6 43.49 36.22 39.01
N VAL A 7 43.66 35.95 40.31
CA VAL A 7 43.98 34.60 40.80
C VAL A 7 42.73 33.84 41.31
N PHE A 8 41.61 34.52 41.52
CA PHE A 8 40.36 33.88 41.98
C PHE A 8 39.36 33.51 40.87
N ALA A 9 39.70 33.75 39.60
CA ALA A 9 38.80 33.51 38.46
C ALA A 9 39.19 32.31 37.58
N SER A 10 40.14 31.47 38.01
CA SER A 10 40.57 30.28 37.25
C SER A 10 40.21 28.94 37.90
N ILE A 11 39.44 28.93 38.99
CA ILE A 11 38.95 27.69 39.62
C ILE A 11 37.43 27.70 39.69
N ALA A 12 36.79 27.89 38.55
CA ALA A 12 35.43 27.44 38.34
C ALA A 12 35.39 26.91 36.91
N LEU A 13 35.64 25.61 36.73
CA LEU A 13 35.21 24.75 35.60
C LEU A 13 36.03 23.44 35.59
N SER A 14 35.63 22.49 36.44
CA SER A 14 35.53 21.08 36.06
C SER A 14 34.64 20.34 37.06
N GLN A 15 33.32 20.47 36.92
CA GLN A 15 32.38 19.56 37.60
C GLN A 15 32.28 18.23 36.84
N ASN A 16 33.42 17.58 36.63
CA ASN A 16 33.47 16.17 36.24
C ASN A 16 34.85 15.65 36.68
N ALA A 17 34.95 15.26 37.95
CA ALA A 17 36.07 14.46 38.39
C ALA A 17 36.00 13.09 37.69
N ASP A 18 37.11 12.61 37.12
CA ASP A 18 37.14 11.27 36.51
C ASP A 18 37.24 10.21 37.62
N CYS A 19 36.10 9.62 37.96
CA CYS A 19 35.98 8.62 39.03
C CYS A 19 36.65 7.28 38.70
N LYS A 20 37.24 7.08 37.49
CA LYS A 20 37.90 5.80 37.11
C LYS A 20 39.03 5.39 38.03
N SER A 21 39.62 6.33 38.76
CA SER A 21 40.69 6.05 39.72
C SER A 21 40.20 5.45 41.05
N LEU A 22 38.89 5.49 41.33
CA LEU A 22 38.26 5.01 42.56
C LEU A 22 37.46 3.73 42.29
N THR A 23 37.90 2.61 42.85
CA THR A 23 37.22 1.32 42.65
C THR A 23 35.82 1.35 43.26
N GLY A 24 34.80 0.99 42.49
CA GLY A 24 33.42 0.90 42.96
C GLY A 24 32.71 2.23 43.20
N CYS A 25 33.25 3.35 42.68
CA CYS A 25 32.67 4.69 42.85
C CYS A 25 31.83 5.13 41.65
N ALA A 26 30.55 5.47 41.89
CA ALA A 26 29.64 6.00 40.87
C ALA A 26 29.72 7.53 40.75
N ASP A 27 29.78 8.24 41.89
CA ASP A 27 29.93 9.69 41.92
C ASP A 27 31.08 10.09 42.84
N CYS A 28 31.91 11.01 42.37
CA CYS A 28 33.08 11.52 43.09
C CYS A 28 33.16 13.05 42.99
N LYS A 29 33.83 13.66 43.97
CA LYS A 29 34.10 15.11 44.01
C LYS A 29 35.58 15.39 44.18
N ASN A 30 36.03 16.53 43.65
CA ASN A 30 37.35 17.07 43.93
C ASN A 30 37.33 17.80 45.29
N VAL A 31 38.22 17.43 46.20
CA VAL A 31 38.45 18.09 47.49
C VAL A 31 39.84 18.68 47.49
N VAL A 32 39.97 19.93 47.91
CA VAL A 32 41.26 20.61 48.04
C VAL A 32 41.84 20.30 49.41
N ASP A 33 42.98 19.63 49.44
CA ASP A 33 43.75 19.41 50.66
C ASP A 33 44.42 20.74 51.06
N THR A 34 43.95 21.33 52.16
CA THR A 34 44.41 22.63 52.64
C THR A 34 45.81 22.60 53.24
N ALA A 35 46.35 21.42 53.55
CA ALA A 35 47.69 21.28 54.11
C ALA A 35 48.79 21.30 53.04
N ASP A 36 48.50 20.77 51.84
CA ASP A 36 49.48 20.64 50.76
C ASP A 36 49.07 21.36 49.46
N GLN A 37 47.93 22.05 49.46
CA GLN A 37 47.34 22.74 48.30
C GLN A 37 47.12 21.82 47.07
N THR A 38 46.97 20.52 47.30
CA THR A 38 46.73 19.52 46.25
C THR A 38 45.24 19.20 46.12
N VAL A 39 44.80 18.80 44.92
CA VAL A 39 43.42 18.38 44.66
C VAL A 39 43.35 16.85 44.72
N LYS A 40 42.53 16.31 45.63
CA LYS A 40 42.26 14.87 45.75
C LYS A 40 40.84 14.56 45.28
N VAL A 41 40.65 13.43 44.61
CA VAL A 41 39.31 12.93 44.22
C VAL A 41 38.80 12.00 45.31
N VAL A 42 37.65 12.29 45.89
CA VAL A 42 37.00 11.45 46.92
C VAL A 42 35.67 10.91 46.42
N CYS A 43 35.34 9.67 46.80
CA CYS A 43 34.07 9.07 46.45
C CYS A 43 32.95 9.57 47.38
N ILE A 44 31.80 9.89 46.80
CA ILE A 44 30.60 10.31 47.55
C ILE A 44 29.42 9.35 47.35
N LYS A 45 29.46 8.49 46.33
CA LYS A 45 28.44 7.47 46.09
C LYS A 45 29.04 6.23 45.43
N CYS A 46 28.74 5.05 45.97
CA CYS A 46 29.18 3.79 45.40
C CYS A 46 28.35 3.35 44.19
N SER A 47 28.97 2.63 43.25
CA SER A 47 28.33 1.98 42.11
C SER A 47 27.52 0.74 42.53
N ALA A 48 26.63 0.28 41.65
CA ALA A 48 25.92 -0.98 41.85
C ALA A 48 26.92 -2.13 42.12
N GLY A 49 26.61 -2.98 43.10
CA GLY A 49 27.51 -4.05 43.57
C GLY A 49 28.53 -3.63 44.63
N TYR A 50 28.46 -2.40 45.16
CA TYR A 50 29.32 -1.91 46.24
C TYR A 50 28.52 -1.23 47.36
N HIS A 51 28.95 -1.38 48.62
CA HIS A 51 28.41 -0.66 49.78
C HIS A 51 29.44 0.31 50.36
N SER A 52 28.95 1.37 51.03
CA SER A 52 29.80 2.30 51.77
C SER A 52 30.34 1.64 53.05
N THR A 53 31.64 1.77 53.30
CA THR A 53 32.27 1.54 54.61
C THR A 53 32.71 2.88 55.17
N THR A 54 32.35 3.17 56.42
CA THR A 54 32.79 4.39 57.12
C THR A 54 34.09 4.12 57.84
N ASP A 55 35.10 4.96 57.60
CA ASP A 55 36.26 5.12 58.48
C ASP A 55 35.90 6.15 59.55
N GLU A 56 36.07 5.85 60.84
CA GLU A 56 35.54 6.64 61.97
C GLU A 56 36.23 8.02 62.17
N THR A 57 37.04 8.47 61.22
CA THR A 57 37.81 9.72 61.35
C THR A 57 37.54 10.77 60.28
N ASP A 58 36.71 10.51 59.27
CA ASP A 58 36.41 11.51 58.23
C ASP A 58 34.98 11.38 57.66
N THR A 59 34.11 12.33 57.99
CA THR A 59 32.70 12.36 57.57
C THR A 59 32.50 12.76 56.09
N GLU A 60 33.55 13.07 55.34
CA GLU A 60 33.45 13.49 53.93
C GLU A 60 33.99 12.49 52.89
N GLN A 61 34.51 11.34 53.32
CA GLN A 61 35.12 10.34 52.42
C GLN A 61 34.46 8.97 52.54
N VAL A 62 33.85 8.48 51.47
CA VAL A 62 33.25 7.13 51.40
C VAL A 62 34.23 6.15 50.77
N THR A 63 34.49 5.01 51.42
CA THR A 63 35.14 3.86 50.78
C THR A 63 34.07 2.87 50.31
N CYS A 64 34.22 2.36 49.09
CA CYS A 64 33.26 1.42 48.49
C CYS A 64 33.84 0.02 48.52
N ALA A 65 33.25 -0.87 49.33
CA ALA A 65 33.61 -2.28 49.37
C ALA A 65 32.63 -3.09 48.50
N SER A 66 33.15 -4.06 47.75
CA SER A 66 32.33 -4.94 46.91
C SER A 66 31.38 -5.79 47.75
N CYS A 67 30.14 -5.94 47.32
CA CYS A 67 29.22 -6.92 47.88
C CYS A 67 29.79 -8.34 47.62
N ASN A 68 30.19 -9.06 48.67
CA ASN A 68 30.75 -10.40 48.56
C ASN A 68 29.61 -11.40 48.39
N SER A 69 29.25 -11.64 47.14
CA SER A 69 28.25 -12.64 46.73
C SER A 69 28.87 -13.59 45.73
N ASP A 70 28.38 -14.84 45.71
CA ASP A 70 28.86 -15.89 44.81
C ASP A 70 28.72 -15.49 43.31
N ASP A 71 27.93 -14.44 43.01
CA ASP A 71 27.84 -13.72 41.73
C ASP A 71 27.69 -12.19 41.97
N PRO A 72 28.80 -11.40 41.96
CA PRO A 72 28.77 -9.96 42.22
C PRO A 72 27.90 -9.14 41.24
N ALA A 73 27.57 -9.69 40.07
CA ALA A 73 26.73 -9.02 39.07
C ALA A 73 25.23 -9.12 39.40
N ALA A 74 24.83 -10.07 40.25
CA ALA A 74 23.44 -10.34 40.62
C ALA A 74 22.88 -9.41 41.71
N CYS A 75 23.73 -8.63 42.39
CA CYS A 75 23.35 -7.74 43.48
C CYS A 75 23.48 -6.26 43.09
N ALA A 76 22.36 -5.55 43.00
CA ALA A 76 22.34 -4.12 42.67
C ALA A 76 22.71 -3.24 43.88
N ALA A 77 22.31 -3.63 45.09
CA ALA A 77 22.68 -2.96 46.35
C ALA A 77 22.77 -3.97 47.51
N CYS A 78 23.74 -3.79 48.40
CA CYS A 78 23.91 -4.59 49.61
C CYS A 78 24.00 -3.71 50.86
N SER A 79 23.52 -4.23 51.99
CA SER A 79 23.57 -3.54 53.29
C SER A 79 24.88 -3.80 54.05
N ASP A 80 25.53 -4.92 53.77
CA ASP A 80 26.85 -5.31 54.26
C ASP A 80 27.50 -6.25 53.22
N ALA A 81 28.74 -6.67 53.46
CA ALA A 81 29.49 -7.52 52.53
C ALA A 81 28.81 -8.86 52.21
N SER A 82 27.78 -9.29 52.95
CA SER A 82 27.15 -10.61 52.87
C SER A 82 25.63 -10.56 52.59
N THR A 83 24.97 -9.43 52.78
CA THR A 83 23.51 -9.29 52.67
C THR A 83 23.12 -8.38 51.50
N CYS A 84 22.50 -8.95 50.46
CA CYS A 84 21.99 -8.16 49.33
C CYS A 84 20.58 -7.61 49.62
N SER A 85 20.43 -6.29 49.57
CA SER A 85 19.17 -5.59 49.83
C SER A 85 18.32 -5.44 48.57
N GLN A 86 18.95 -5.36 47.39
CA GLN A 86 18.28 -5.26 46.10
C GLN A 86 19.05 -6.06 45.04
N CYS A 87 18.39 -7.02 44.40
CA CYS A 87 18.98 -7.78 43.29
C CYS A 87 19.00 -6.98 41.99
N SER A 88 19.96 -7.27 41.12
CA SER A 88 20.02 -6.76 39.75
C SER A 88 18.90 -7.36 38.90
N SER A 89 18.47 -6.65 37.85
CA SER A 89 17.45 -7.14 36.91
C SER A 89 17.83 -8.51 36.35
N GLY A 90 16.93 -9.49 36.53
CA GLY A 90 17.16 -10.89 36.13
C GLY A 90 17.68 -11.80 37.26
N SER A 91 17.68 -11.33 38.51
CA SER A 91 18.06 -12.10 39.70
C SER A 91 16.97 -12.07 40.78
N TYR A 92 16.92 -13.08 41.65
CA TYR A 92 15.97 -13.17 42.77
C TYR A 92 16.69 -13.43 44.09
N LYS A 93 16.07 -13.01 45.21
CA LYS A 93 16.61 -13.19 46.56
C LYS A 93 16.27 -14.60 47.07
N ASP A 94 17.29 -15.37 47.46
CA ASP A 94 17.11 -16.69 48.06
C ASP A 94 16.74 -16.61 49.56
N GLU A 95 16.45 -17.76 50.17
CA GLU A 95 16.07 -17.87 51.59
C GLU A 95 17.13 -17.30 52.55
N ASN A 96 18.38 -17.15 52.10
CA ASN A 96 19.51 -16.63 52.86
C ASN A 96 19.85 -15.17 52.53
N SER A 97 18.95 -14.45 51.86
CA SER A 97 19.16 -13.06 51.45
C SER A 97 20.29 -12.83 50.43
N LYS A 98 20.70 -13.86 49.69
CA LYS A 98 21.64 -13.74 48.57
C LYS A 98 20.88 -13.66 47.25
N CYS A 99 21.39 -12.87 46.30
CA CYS A 99 20.79 -12.80 44.96
C CYS A 99 21.36 -13.89 44.06
N LYS A 100 20.48 -14.67 43.43
CA LYS A 100 20.84 -15.65 42.40
C LYS A 100 20.34 -15.21 41.05
N SER A 101 21.20 -15.31 40.05
CA SER A 101 20.88 -15.11 38.64
C SER A 101 19.93 -16.21 38.16
N CYS A 102 18.84 -15.84 37.48
CA CYS A 102 17.89 -16.81 36.95
C CYS A 102 18.53 -17.67 35.85
N THR A 103 18.45 -19.00 35.97
CA THR A 103 19.03 -19.96 35.02
C THR A 103 18.31 -19.97 33.66
N SER A 104 17.02 -19.60 33.63
CA SER A 104 16.20 -19.47 32.43
C SER A 104 16.13 -18.02 31.94
N LYS A 105 16.16 -17.81 30.62
CA LYS A 105 16.02 -16.51 29.95
C LYS A 105 14.67 -15.85 30.25
N CYS A 106 14.54 -15.20 31.41
CA CYS A 106 13.33 -14.56 31.92
C CYS A 106 13.29 -13.06 31.66
N ALA A 107 12.08 -12.49 31.67
CA ALA A 107 11.95 -11.04 31.77
C ALA A 107 12.57 -10.54 33.10
N ALA A 108 13.15 -9.34 33.07
CA ALA A 108 13.69 -8.70 34.26
C ALA A 108 12.64 -8.70 35.39
N ASP A 109 13.04 -9.15 36.58
CA ASP A 109 12.23 -9.14 37.81
C ASP A 109 11.00 -10.09 37.81
N LYS A 110 10.94 -11.06 36.88
CA LYS A 110 9.83 -12.03 36.73
C LYS A 110 10.26 -13.48 36.96
N CYS A 111 10.99 -13.69 38.05
CA CYS A 111 11.57 -14.98 38.40
C CYS A 111 11.51 -15.17 39.93
N ALA A 112 11.00 -16.32 40.37
CA ALA A 112 10.89 -16.67 41.78
C ALA A 112 11.29 -18.14 41.98
N ASN A 113 12.23 -18.43 42.88
CA ASN A 113 12.69 -19.79 43.20
C ASN A 113 13.10 -20.62 41.96
N ASP A 114 13.96 -20.06 41.10
CA ASP A 114 14.38 -20.66 39.82
C ASP A 114 13.25 -20.93 38.81
N LYS A 115 12.02 -20.42 39.05
CA LYS A 115 10.88 -20.53 38.13
C LYS A 115 10.58 -19.18 37.50
N CYS A 116 10.59 -19.16 36.17
CA CYS A 116 10.16 -18.00 35.38
C CYS A 116 8.64 -17.80 35.54
N THR A 117 8.18 -16.56 35.72
CA THR A 117 6.74 -16.24 35.74
C THR A 117 6.28 -15.53 34.48
N GLU A 118 7.20 -14.93 33.72
CA GLU A 118 6.92 -14.22 32.47
C GLU A 118 8.14 -14.28 31.53
N CYS A 119 7.90 -14.57 30.25
CA CYS A 119 8.97 -14.62 29.25
C CYS A 119 9.31 -13.21 28.73
N PRO A 120 10.59 -12.93 28.43
CA PRO A 120 11.01 -11.65 27.86
C PRO A 120 10.49 -11.50 26.42
N ALA A 121 10.50 -10.28 25.89
CA ALA A 121 10.14 -10.01 24.50
C ALA A 121 10.96 -10.90 23.53
N GLY A 122 10.29 -11.43 22.51
CA GLY A 122 10.87 -12.42 21.59
C GLY A 122 10.88 -13.87 22.10
N TYR A 123 10.24 -14.16 23.24
CA TYR A 123 10.08 -15.52 23.79
C TYR A 123 8.62 -15.81 24.19
N TYR A 124 8.19 -17.06 24.07
CA TYR A 124 6.89 -17.55 24.51
C TYR A 124 7.01 -18.77 25.42
N ALA A 125 5.98 -18.99 26.24
CA ALA A 125 5.86 -20.19 27.05
C ALA A 125 5.03 -21.25 26.30
N PRO A 126 5.63 -22.36 25.83
CA PRO A 126 4.86 -23.45 25.25
C PRO A 126 3.99 -24.12 26.33
N PRO A 127 2.82 -24.69 25.95
CA PRO A 127 2.01 -25.44 26.89
C PRO A 127 2.84 -26.61 27.49
N PRO A 128 2.62 -26.97 28.77
CA PRO A 128 3.33 -28.07 29.40
C PRO A 128 3.10 -29.36 28.60
N ALA A 129 4.16 -30.13 28.37
CA ALA A 129 4.03 -31.46 27.78
C ALA A 129 3.07 -32.31 28.64
N GLU A 130 2.18 -33.08 28.01
CA GLU A 130 1.24 -33.95 28.72
C GLU A 130 2.01 -34.89 29.67
N GLY A 131 1.73 -34.78 30.98
CA GLY A 131 2.39 -35.58 32.02
C GLY A 131 3.59 -34.93 32.72
N ALA A 132 3.92 -33.67 32.44
CA ALA A 132 4.98 -32.95 33.15
C ALA A 132 4.61 -32.66 34.62
N THR A 133 5.41 -33.13 35.57
CA THR A 133 5.24 -32.91 37.01
C THR A 133 5.98 -31.69 37.56
N ASP A 134 6.82 -31.04 36.74
CA ASP A 134 7.52 -29.81 37.08
C ASP A 134 7.10 -28.66 36.15
N ILE A 135 6.45 -27.64 36.74
CA ILE A 135 5.88 -26.48 36.06
C ILE A 135 6.95 -25.37 35.97
N SER A 136 8.14 -25.72 35.50
CA SER A 136 9.22 -24.75 35.26
C SER A 136 8.96 -24.08 33.90
N LEU A 137 8.57 -22.80 33.90
CA LEU A 137 8.23 -22.03 32.70
C LEU A 137 9.45 -21.91 31.78
N ASN A 138 9.47 -22.70 30.70
CA ASN A 138 10.57 -22.75 29.74
C ASN A 138 10.31 -21.80 28.57
N CYS A 139 10.98 -20.65 28.56
CA CYS A 139 10.82 -19.65 27.51
C CYS A 139 11.53 -20.07 26.21
N VAL A 140 10.74 -20.31 25.16
CA VAL A 140 11.23 -20.67 23.81
C VAL A 140 11.24 -19.42 22.94
N GLY A 141 12.34 -19.18 22.21
CA GLY A 141 12.44 -18.03 21.32
C GLY A 141 11.44 -18.11 20.15
N CYS A 142 10.87 -16.97 19.77
CA CYS A 142 10.06 -16.85 18.57
C CYS A 142 10.91 -17.16 17.32
N ILE A 143 10.40 -18.01 16.41
CA ILE A 143 11.04 -18.25 15.09
C ILE A 143 10.48 -17.28 14.03
N ALA A 144 9.38 -16.58 14.35
CA ALA A 144 8.93 -15.41 13.60
C ALA A 144 9.96 -14.28 13.74
N ASP A 145 10.34 -13.65 12.61
CA ASP A 145 11.36 -12.60 12.48
C ASP A 145 11.62 -11.83 13.80
N PRO A 146 12.76 -12.09 14.48
CA PRO A 146 13.01 -11.59 15.84
C PRO A 146 13.15 -10.07 15.89
N THR A 147 13.27 -9.40 14.74
CA THR A 147 13.32 -7.94 14.67
C THR A 147 11.91 -7.32 14.57
N ALA A 148 10.97 -8.05 13.98
CA ALA A 148 9.62 -7.57 13.68
C ALA A 148 8.57 -8.06 14.69
N CYS A 149 8.80 -9.17 15.40
CA CYS A 149 7.86 -9.76 16.35
C CYS A 149 8.26 -9.49 17.80
N LYS A 150 7.39 -8.79 18.55
CA LYS A 150 7.59 -8.44 19.96
C LYS A 150 7.19 -9.59 20.89
N THR A 151 6.03 -10.20 20.66
CA THR A 151 5.55 -11.38 21.39
C THR A 151 4.96 -12.39 20.42
N CYS A 152 5.14 -13.69 20.66
CA CYS A 152 4.59 -14.74 19.80
C CYS A 152 3.71 -15.70 20.62
N SER A 153 2.70 -16.27 19.95
CA SER A 153 1.82 -17.30 20.54
C SER A 153 2.41 -18.70 20.39
N ASN A 154 3.25 -18.90 19.37
CA ASN A 154 4.06 -20.09 19.18
C ASN A 154 5.28 -19.74 18.29
N SER A 155 6.09 -20.74 17.95
CA SER A 155 7.27 -20.55 17.10
C SER A 155 7.00 -19.85 15.76
N THR A 156 5.81 -20.00 15.17
CA THR A 156 5.46 -19.47 13.84
C THR A 156 4.48 -18.30 13.84
N HIS A 157 3.73 -18.08 14.92
CA HIS A 157 2.69 -17.06 15.00
C HIS A 157 3.07 -15.94 15.97
N CYS A 158 3.14 -14.72 15.47
CA CYS A 158 3.31 -13.52 16.26
C CYS A 158 1.97 -13.02 16.84
N ALA A 159 1.98 -12.61 18.10
CA ALA A 159 0.83 -12.04 18.81
C ALA A 159 0.88 -10.50 18.82
N GLU A 160 2.06 -9.90 19.04
CA GLU A 160 2.29 -8.46 18.92
C GLU A 160 3.53 -8.17 18.08
N CYS A 161 3.43 -7.22 17.15
CA CYS A 161 4.57 -6.77 16.35
C CYS A 161 5.33 -5.64 17.04
N SER A 162 6.63 -5.53 16.71
CA SER A 162 7.46 -4.37 17.02
C SER A 162 6.93 -3.13 16.30
N ASP A 163 7.30 -1.93 16.75
CA ASP A 163 6.78 -0.67 16.20
C ASP A 163 7.11 -0.42 14.72
N ILE A 164 8.02 -1.21 14.15
CA ILE A 164 8.44 -1.18 12.74
C ILE A 164 7.64 -2.14 11.84
N ALA A 165 6.68 -2.88 12.40
CA ALA A 165 5.92 -3.91 11.69
C ALA A 165 4.45 -3.93 12.13
N TYR A 166 3.58 -4.43 11.26
CA TYR A 166 2.15 -4.63 11.57
C TYR A 166 1.79 -6.11 11.56
N LEU A 167 0.76 -6.47 12.32
CA LEU A 167 0.26 -7.84 12.39
C LEU A 167 -0.62 -8.15 11.18
N ASN A 168 -0.20 -9.11 10.37
CA ASN A 168 -1.08 -9.71 9.37
C ASN A 168 -1.98 -10.74 10.07
N THR A 169 -3.26 -10.41 10.25
CA THR A 169 -4.23 -11.26 10.97
C THR A 169 -4.63 -12.51 10.20
N ALA A 170 -4.37 -12.59 8.90
CA ALA A 170 -4.64 -13.80 8.11
C ALA A 170 -3.56 -14.86 8.32
N THR A 171 -2.30 -14.45 8.52
CA THR A 171 -1.15 -15.36 8.69
C THR A 171 -0.61 -15.39 10.11
N ASN A 172 -1.04 -14.49 10.99
CA ASN A 172 -0.45 -14.23 12.31
C ASN A 172 1.07 -13.99 12.25
N THR A 173 1.54 -13.27 11.23
CA THR A 173 2.95 -12.90 11.08
C THR A 173 3.11 -11.39 11.01
N CYS A 174 4.22 -10.88 11.53
CA CYS A 174 4.56 -9.46 11.40
C CYS A 174 5.16 -9.17 10.03
N GLN A 175 4.64 -8.14 9.37
CA GLN A 175 5.19 -7.64 8.12
C GLN A 175 5.86 -6.29 8.38
N VAL A 176 7.14 -6.19 8.05
CA VAL A 176 7.93 -4.97 8.22
C VAL A 176 7.35 -3.88 7.33
N CYS A 177 7.25 -2.68 7.88
CA CYS A 177 6.71 -1.51 7.22
C CYS A 177 7.69 -0.96 6.18
N ASP A 178 7.19 -0.08 5.31
CA ASP A 178 8.01 0.66 4.36
C ASP A 178 9.16 1.36 5.11
N ALA A 179 10.36 1.34 4.52
CA ALA A 179 11.52 1.99 5.12
C ALA A 179 11.21 3.48 5.30
N ASN A 180 11.55 4.03 6.47
CA ASN A 180 11.24 5.41 6.87
C ASN A 180 9.77 5.67 7.25
N CYS A 181 8.93 4.65 7.39
CA CYS A 181 7.67 4.81 8.11
C CYS A 181 7.94 5.09 9.60
N LYS A 182 7.19 6.03 10.18
CA LYS A 182 7.34 6.33 11.61
C LYS A 182 6.86 5.13 12.44
N ALA A 183 7.64 4.79 13.47
CA ALA A 183 7.30 3.75 14.45
C ALA A 183 5.85 3.89 14.94
N GLY A 184 5.09 2.80 14.87
CA GLY A 184 3.67 2.75 15.28
C GLY A 184 2.66 3.41 14.34
N SER A 185 3.09 3.92 13.18
CA SER A 185 2.20 4.62 12.21
C SER A 185 1.82 3.78 10.99
N CYS A 186 2.02 2.47 11.07
CA CYS A 186 1.87 1.55 9.97
C CYS A 186 0.65 0.64 10.19
N GLN A 187 -0.24 0.59 9.19
CA GLN A 187 -1.52 -0.10 9.28
C GLN A 187 -1.43 -1.55 8.81
N SER A 188 -2.46 -2.34 9.12
CA SER A 188 -2.61 -3.76 8.74
C SER A 188 -2.59 -4.07 7.23
N THR A 189 -2.55 -3.02 6.38
CA THR A 189 -2.50 -3.12 4.91
C THR A 189 -1.12 -2.81 4.32
N GLY A 190 -0.10 -2.58 5.16
CA GLY A 190 1.24 -2.17 4.73
C GLY A 190 1.34 -0.71 4.31
N LYS A 191 0.30 0.08 4.62
CA LYS A 191 0.30 1.53 4.42
C LYS A 191 0.87 2.25 5.64
N CYS A 192 1.62 3.30 5.37
CA CYS A 192 2.17 4.20 6.37
C CYS A 192 1.32 5.49 6.46
N ASP A 193 0.84 5.82 7.65
CA ASP A 193 0.04 7.03 7.92
C ASP A 193 0.92 8.26 8.16
N THR A 194 2.11 8.05 8.75
CA THR A 194 3.08 9.13 8.96
C THR A 194 4.50 8.65 8.73
N CYS A 195 5.29 9.43 8.01
CA CYS A 195 6.68 9.11 7.71
C CYS A 195 7.65 9.79 8.68
N ALA A 196 8.88 9.27 8.73
CA ALA A 196 9.99 9.90 9.44
C ALA A 196 10.31 11.29 8.86
N SER A 197 10.98 12.13 9.65
CA SER A 197 11.40 13.46 9.24
C SER A 197 12.20 13.42 7.92
N GLY A 198 11.84 14.29 6.97
CA GLY A 198 12.44 14.33 5.63
C GLY A 198 11.71 13.47 4.59
N TYR A 199 10.62 12.80 4.97
CA TYR A 199 9.76 12.00 4.09
C TYR A 199 8.30 12.44 4.20
N TRP A 200 7.50 12.07 3.20
CA TRP A 200 6.05 12.31 3.16
C TRP A 200 5.30 11.07 2.66
N VAL A 201 4.00 11.03 2.93
CA VAL A 201 3.15 9.90 2.56
C VAL A 201 2.70 10.00 1.11
N ASN A 202 3.24 9.15 0.25
CA ASN A 202 2.84 9.01 -1.15
C ASN A 202 2.19 7.64 -1.40
N ALA A 203 0.89 7.63 -1.66
CA ALA A 203 0.11 6.41 -1.89
C ALA A 203 0.27 5.34 -0.78
N GLY A 204 0.48 5.76 0.47
CA GLY A 204 0.68 4.88 1.62
C GLY A 204 2.12 4.41 1.83
N LYS A 205 3.10 4.94 1.10
CA LYS A 205 4.54 4.69 1.28
C LYS A 205 5.29 5.98 1.57
N CYS A 206 6.51 5.87 2.10
CA CYS A 206 7.31 7.04 2.43
C CYS A 206 8.22 7.43 1.28
N ALA A 207 7.97 8.62 0.72
CA ALA A 207 8.74 9.17 -0.38
C ALA A 207 9.61 10.34 0.09
N THR A 208 10.76 10.52 -0.57
CA THR A 208 11.64 11.68 -0.36
C THR A 208 11.10 12.92 -1.07
N PHE A 209 11.47 14.10 -0.58
CA PHE A 209 11.21 15.39 -1.23
C PHE A 209 12.22 15.68 -2.35
N ALA A 210 12.23 14.88 -3.41
CA ALA A 210 13.11 15.09 -4.55
C ALA A 210 12.72 16.36 -5.32
N HIS A 211 13.71 17.20 -5.68
CA HIS A 211 13.52 18.47 -6.39
C HIS A 211 12.54 19.45 -5.72
N CYS A 212 12.49 19.41 -4.39
CA CYS A 212 11.56 20.18 -3.57
C CYS A 212 12.33 21.03 -2.54
N PRO A 213 12.28 22.37 -2.65
CA PRO A 213 12.82 23.29 -1.66
C PRO A 213 12.29 23.00 -0.25
N ALA A 214 13.16 23.16 0.76
CA ALA A 214 12.83 22.82 2.16
C ALA A 214 11.63 23.60 2.73
N ASP A 215 11.42 24.84 2.28
CA ASP A 215 10.29 25.70 2.67
C ASP A 215 8.96 25.28 2.02
N SER A 216 9.00 24.33 1.09
CA SER A 216 7.86 23.89 0.29
C SER A 216 7.45 22.43 0.59
N GLN A 217 8.09 21.80 1.56
CA GLN A 217 7.85 20.41 1.98
C GLN A 217 6.65 20.32 2.94
N ASP A 218 5.69 19.44 2.64
CA ASP A 218 4.54 19.13 3.46
C ASP A 218 4.50 17.60 3.72
N PRO A 219 4.52 17.14 4.99
CA PRO A 219 4.53 15.71 5.31
C PRO A 219 3.31 14.92 4.82
N VAL A 220 2.20 15.60 4.51
CA VAL A 220 0.94 14.99 4.07
C VAL A 220 0.69 15.23 2.58
N LEU A 221 0.89 16.46 2.11
CA LEU A 221 0.59 16.86 0.73
C LEU A 221 1.78 16.69 -0.22
N GLY A 222 2.96 16.35 0.30
CA GLY A 222 4.19 16.30 -0.47
C GLY A 222 4.75 17.69 -0.75
N CYS A 223 5.20 17.94 -1.97
CA CYS A 223 5.82 19.20 -2.33
C CYS A 223 4.81 20.22 -2.90
N LYS A 224 4.80 21.43 -2.33
CA LYS A 224 3.91 22.54 -2.77
C LYS A 224 4.49 23.35 -3.93
N LYS A 225 5.82 23.51 -3.98
CA LYS A 225 6.55 24.22 -5.04
C LYS A 225 7.85 23.49 -5.31
N CYS A 226 8.24 23.39 -6.56
CA CYS A 226 9.40 22.60 -6.98
C CYS A 226 10.57 23.48 -7.41
N ASP A 227 11.74 22.86 -7.53
CA ASP A 227 12.92 23.49 -8.11
C ASP A 227 12.67 23.94 -9.56
N ALA A 228 13.54 24.81 -10.07
CA ALA A 228 13.47 25.27 -11.47
C ALA A 228 13.45 24.09 -12.46
N ASN A 229 12.56 24.17 -13.46
CA ASN A 229 12.25 23.13 -14.44
C ASN A 229 11.49 21.91 -13.90
N TYR A 230 10.92 22.01 -12.69
CA TYR A 230 9.99 21.03 -12.13
C TYR A 230 8.67 21.71 -11.77
N PHE A 231 7.60 20.93 -11.69
CA PHE A 231 6.27 21.37 -11.24
C PHE A 231 5.64 20.32 -10.32
N PRO A 232 4.78 20.72 -9.38
CA PRO A 232 4.13 19.80 -8.46
C PRO A 232 3.03 19.01 -9.19
N SER A 233 3.12 17.68 -9.12
CA SER A 233 2.10 16.75 -9.62
C SER A 233 1.84 15.69 -8.55
N ALA A 234 0.65 15.74 -7.94
CA ALA A 234 0.27 14.87 -6.82
C ALA A 234 1.30 14.85 -5.67
N GLY A 235 1.86 16.01 -5.32
CA GLY A 235 2.88 16.14 -4.26
C GLY A 235 4.30 15.74 -4.67
N VAL A 236 4.50 15.25 -5.90
CA VAL A 236 5.82 14.91 -6.46
C VAL A 236 6.26 16.01 -7.43
N CYS A 237 7.51 16.45 -7.31
CA CYS A 237 8.09 17.35 -8.30
C CYS A 237 8.44 16.59 -9.58
N THR A 238 7.66 16.86 -10.62
CA THR A 238 7.81 16.25 -11.94
C THR A 238 8.57 17.20 -12.84
N ARG A 239 9.57 16.69 -13.55
CA ARG A 239 10.37 17.49 -14.49
C ARG A 239 9.47 17.96 -15.63
N CYS A 240 9.62 19.22 -16.04
CA CYS A 240 8.97 19.75 -17.23
C CYS A 240 9.38 18.95 -18.47
N ASP A 241 8.39 18.63 -19.32
CA ASP A 241 8.59 17.86 -20.54
C ASP A 241 9.48 18.61 -21.55
N LEU A 242 10.37 17.90 -22.24
CA LEU A 242 11.24 18.47 -23.28
C LEU A 242 10.45 18.89 -24.53
N HIS A 243 9.26 18.32 -24.73
CA HIS A 243 8.33 18.71 -25.78
C HIS A 243 7.42 19.88 -25.36
N CYS A 244 7.65 20.47 -24.20
CA CYS A 244 7.00 21.72 -23.81
C CYS A 244 7.56 22.89 -24.62
N ASP A 245 6.67 23.81 -25.02
CA ASP A 245 7.09 25.10 -25.54
C ASP A 245 7.81 25.89 -24.42
N ALA A 246 8.99 26.42 -24.72
CA ALA A 246 9.86 27.04 -23.72
C ALA A 246 9.24 28.27 -23.02
N LEU A 247 8.29 28.95 -23.67
CA LEU A 247 7.56 30.10 -23.11
C LEU A 247 6.27 29.69 -22.39
N SER A 248 5.96 28.40 -22.37
CA SER A 248 4.69 27.85 -21.88
C SER A 248 4.88 26.91 -20.68
N ILE A 249 6.05 26.98 -20.04
CA ILE A 249 6.35 26.30 -18.78
C ILE A 249 5.75 27.11 -17.62
N ASN A 250 4.90 26.45 -16.83
CA ASN A 250 4.32 26.97 -15.60
C ASN A 250 4.82 26.13 -14.42
N GLN A 251 5.35 26.77 -13.37
CA GLN A 251 5.93 26.05 -12.22
C GLN A 251 4.88 25.47 -11.25
N GLU A 252 3.60 25.80 -11.42
CA GLU A 252 2.50 25.30 -10.59
C GLU A 252 1.74 24.16 -11.27
N SER A 253 1.61 24.21 -12.60
CA SER A 253 0.78 23.30 -13.40
C SER A 253 1.53 22.55 -14.50
N GLY A 254 2.83 22.80 -14.66
CA GLY A 254 3.67 22.18 -15.67
C GLY A 254 3.52 22.83 -17.04
N CYS A 255 3.50 22.02 -18.09
CA CYS A 255 3.42 22.51 -19.46
C CYS A 255 1.99 22.89 -19.87
N THR A 256 1.81 24.12 -20.35
CA THR A 256 0.50 24.61 -20.83
C THR A 256 0.34 24.55 -22.35
N LYS A 257 1.45 24.52 -23.11
CA LYS A 257 1.45 24.33 -24.57
C LYS A 257 2.63 23.48 -24.99
N CYS A 258 2.37 22.54 -25.90
CA CYS A 258 3.36 21.59 -26.37
C CYS A 258 3.79 21.89 -27.81
N ASN A 259 5.00 21.43 -28.15
CA ASN A 259 5.53 21.46 -29.50
C ASN A 259 4.63 20.69 -30.47
N GLN A 260 4.76 20.96 -31.78
CA GLN A 260 3.95 20.32 -32.81
C GLN A 260 4.03 18.78 -32.73
N GLY A 261 2.87 18.11 -32.82
CA GLY A 261 2.76 16.66 -32.67
C GLY A 261 2.58 16.18 -31.22
N TYR A 262 2.47 17.09 -30.26
CA TYR A 262 2.17 16.81 -28.85
C TYR A 262 1.02 17.68 -28.36
N TYR A 263 0.37 17.24 -27.27
CA TYR A 263 -0.71 17.97 -26.60
C TYR A 263 -0.53 17.92 -25.07
N PRO A 264 -0.95 18.97 -24.35
CA PRO A 264 -0.80 19.04 -22.89
C PRO A 264 -1.79 18.09 -22.21
N SER A 265 -1.29 17.32 -21.25
CA SER A 265 -2.08 16.43 -20.40
C SER A 265 -1.46 16.39 -19.01
N ASN A 266 -2.14 16.97 -18.01
CA ASN A 266 -1.68 17.07 -16.63
C ASN A 266 -0.26 17.68 -16.50
N GLY A 267 0.01 18.76 -17.22
CA GLY A 267 1.31 19.44 -17.20
C GLY A 267 2.43 18.73 -17.98
N ILE A 268 2.14 17.62 -18.67
CA ILE A 268 3.11 16.86 -19.47
C ILE A 268 2.66 16.85 -20.93
N CYS A 269 3.60 16.83 -21.87
CA CYS A 269 3.30 16.78 -23.29
C CYS A 269 3.18 15.33 -23.76
N LYS A 270 1.95 14.91 -24.08
CA LYS A 270 1.70 13.58 -24.65
C LYS A 270 1.79 13.65 -26.17
N ALA A 271 2.44 12.65 -26.76
CA ALA A 271 2.49 12.52 -28.21
C ALA A 271 1.09 12.27 -28.77
N CYS A 272 0.78 12.90 -29.90
CA CYS A 272 -0.40 12.57 -30.70
C CYS A 272 -0.31 11.12 -31.23
N ASP A 273 -1.45 10.58 -31.68
CA ASP A 273 -1.48 9.27 -32.35
C ASP A 273 -0.43 9.23 -33.48
N SER A 274 0.40 8.19 -33.48
CA SER A 274 1.47 8.01 -34.47
C SER A 274 0.98 7.95 -35.93
N ASN A 275 -0.28 7.59 -36.16
CA ASN A 275 -0.94 7.55 -37.45
C ASN A 275 -1.70 8.85 -37.77
N CYS A 276 -1.69 9.83 -36.87
CA CYS A 276 -2.18 11.17 -37.13
C CYS A 276 -1.18 11.95 -37.99
N LYS A 277 -1.68 12.80 -38.88
CA LYS A 277 -0.82 13.79 -39.54
C LYS A 277 -0.51 14.92 -38.55
N ALA A 278 0.67 15.53 -38.68
CA ALA A 278 1.11 16.59 -37.76
C ALA A 278 0.15 17.79 -37.69
N ALA A 279 -0.51 18.13 -38.81
CA ALA A 279 -1.51 19.20 -38.87
C ALA A 279 -2.92 18.75 -38.46
N GLY A 280 -3.16 17.44 -38.35
CA GLY A 280 -4.45 16.85 -37.99
C GLY A 280 -4.63 16.62 -36.50
N CYS A 281 -3.57 16.77 -35.70
CA CYS A 281 -3.66 16.63 -34.26
C CYS A 281 -4.06 17.96 -33.61
N ASN A 282 -5.16 17.94 -32.86
CA ASN A 282 -5.54 19.06 -32.02
C ASN A 282 -4.54 19.18 -30.85
N GLN A 283 -3.78 20.28 -30.82
CA GLN A 283 -2.70 20.51 -29.84
C GLN A 283 -3.19 20.82 -28.42
N GLU A 284 -4.51 20.94 -28.19
CA GLU A 284 -5.08 21.15 -26.85
C GLU A 284 -5.66 19.86 -26.27
N THR A 285 -6.25 19.01 -27.12
CA THR A 285 -7.01 17.81 -26.69
C THR A 285 -6.37 16.49 -27.10
N GLY A 286 -5.40 16.50 -28.03
CA GLY A 286 -4.80 15.30 -28.61
C GLY A 286 -5.68 14.58 -29.63
N VAL A 287 -6.91 15.08 -29.88
CA VAL A 287 -7.85 14.51 -30.83
C VAL A 287 -7.29 14.64 -32.24
N CYS A 288 -7.15 13.51 -32.94
CA CYS A 288 -6.79 13.50 -34.34
C CYS A 288 -8.01 13.60 -35.26
N THR A 289 -7.99 14.55 -36.19
CA THR A 289 -9.05 14.77 -37.20
C THR A 289 -8.59 14.50 -38.63
N ASP A 290 -7.28 14.36 -38.87
CA ASP A 290 -6.73 14.01 -40.18
C ASP A 290 -5.64 12.94 -40.04
N CYS A 291 -5.95 11.74 -40.50
CA CYS A 291 -5.10 10.57 -40.39
C CYS A 291 -4.23 10.36 -41.64
N LYS A 292 -3.11 9.66 -41.46
CA LYS A 292 -2.25 9.22 -42.56
C LYS A 292 -3.01 8.24 -43.47
N THR A 293 -2.52 8.08 -44.71
CA THR A 293 -3.11 7.17 -45.70
C THR A 293 -3.29 5.76 -45.12
N GLY A 294 -4.48 5.18 -45.33
CA GLY A 294 -4.86 3.87 -44.78
C GLY A 294 -5.50 3.91 -43.39
N TYR A 295 -5.62 5.09 -42.77
CA TYR A 295 -6.24 5.31 -41.46
C TYR A 295 -7.33 6.38 -41.53
N TRP A 296 -8.24 6.36 -40.55
CA TRP A 296 -9.32 7.33 -40.42
C TRP A 296 -9.64 7.65 -38.94
N PRO A 297 -10.14 8.86 -38.62
CA PRO A 297 -10.47 9.27 -37.26
C PRO A 297 -11.62 8.46 -36.67
N ARG A 298 -11.37 7.76 -35.56
CA ARG A 298 -12.39 7.07 -34.77
C ARG A 298 -12.13 7.29 -33.29
N ASN A 299 -13.09 7.90 -32.59
CA ASN A 299 -12.96 8.25 -31.16
C ASN A 299 -11.71 9.09 -30.84
N GLY A 300 -11.31 9.99 -31.74
CA GLY A 300 -10.16 10.88 -31.57
C GLY A 300 -8.79 10.25 -31.82
N ILE A 301 -8.72 8.97 -32.21
CA ILE A 301 -7.50 8.28 -32.63
C ILE A 301 -7.62 7.80 -34.09
N CYS A 302 -6.50 7.46 -34.71
CA CYS A 302 -6.48 6.99 -36.09
C CYS A 302 -6.63 5.48 -36.14
N ALA A 303 -7.83 5.02 -36.46
CA ALA A 303 -8.11 3.60 -36.68
C ALA A 303 -7.71 3.22 -38.11
N ILE A 304 -7.17 2.01 -38.27
CA ILE A 304 -6.89 1.46 -39.59
C ILE A 304 -8.21 1.30 -40.37
N CYS A 305 -8.20 1.65 -41.65
CA CYS A 305 -9.25 1.23 -42.56
C CYS A 305 -9.18 -0.30 -42.66
N HIS A 306 -10.19 -0.97 -42.13
CA HIS A 306 -10.21 -2.43 -42.01
C HIS A 306 -9.95 -3.10 -43.38
N GLU A 307 -9.32 -4.28 -43.38
CA GLU A 307 -8.99 -5.06 -44.59
C GLU A 307 -10.20 -5.38 -45.49
N LYS A 308 -11.41 -5.20 -44.97
CA LYS A 308 -12.68 -5.40 -45.68
C LYS A 308 -13.16 -4.15 -46.41
N CYS A 309 -12.44 -3.03 -46.31
CA CYS A 309 -12.65 -1.88 -47.16
C CYS A 309 -12.16 -2.17 -48.59
N ALA A 310 -12.89 -1.72 -49.60
CA ALA A 310 -12.45 -1.87 -50.98
C ALA A 310 -11.20 -1.02 -51.25
N GLU A 311 -10.41 -1.45 -52.23
CA GLU A 311 -9.18 -0.76 -52.64
C GLU A 311 -9.49 0.68 -53.06
N ASP A 312 -8.68 1.64 -52.61
CA ASP A 312 -8.87 3.08 -52.82
C ASP A 312 -10.20 3.67 -52.31
N LYS A 313 -10.92 2.95 -51.42
CA LYS A 313 -12.17 3.43 -50.79
C LYS A 313 -12.03 3.82 -49.32
N CYS A 314 -10.80 3.92 -48.83
CA CYS A 314 -10.49 4.45 -47.51
C CYS A 314 -10.40 5.99 -47.57
N ASN A 315 -11.39 6.66 -47.01
CA ASN A 315 -11.40 8.10 -46.82
C ASN A 315 -10.78 8.44 -45.45
N THR A 316 -9.76 9.30 -45.43
CA THR A 316 -9.01 9.67 -44.21
C THR A 316 -9.78 10.56 -43.24
N THR A 317 -11.06 10.85 -43.51
CA THR A 317 -11.95 11.64 -42.64
C THR A 317 -13.25 10.90 -42.34
N LYS A 318 -13.79 10.13 -43.29
CA LYS A 318 -15.09 9.44 -43.17
C LYS A 318 -15.00 7.93 -42.94
N GLY A 319 -13.80 7.36 -43.01
CA GLY A 319 -13.59 5.91 -42.96
C GLY A 319 -13.81 5.25 -44.32
N CYS A 320 -14.30 4.02 -44.32
CA CYS A 320 -14.53 3.28 -45.55
C CYS A 320 -15.80 3.76 -46.27
N GLU A 321 -15.67 4.20 -47.52
CA GLU A 321 -16.80 4.64 -48.35
C GLU A 321 -17.49 3.47 -49.06
N ALA A 322 -16.76 2.39 -49.35
CA ALA A 322 -17.33 1.18 -49.92
C ALA A 322 -16.58 -0.07 -49.45
N CYS A 323 -17.33 -1.08 -49.03
CA CYS A 323 -16.79 -2.34 -48.54
C CYS A 323 -16.63 -3.39 -49.65
N LYS A 324 -15.76 -4.38 -49.41
CA LYS A 324 -15.65 -5.58 -50.24
C LYS A 324 -16.98 -6.36 -50.21
N THR A 325 -17.18 -7.25 -51.18
CA THR A 325 -18.38 -8.09 -51.30
C THR A 325 -18.72 -8.79 -49.98
N ASN A 326 -20.02 -8.85 -49.66
CA ASN A 326 -20.58 -9.40 -48.41
C ASN A 326 -20.37 -8.55 -47.14
N TYR A 327 -20.00 -7.28 -47.29
CA TYR A 327 -19.91 -6.31 -46.20
C TYR A 327 -20.70 -5.05 -46.53
N LEU A 328 -21.32 -4.45 -45.52
CA LEU A 328 -21.97 -3.15 -45.60
C LEU A 328 -21.18 -2.09 -44.83
N THR A 329 -21.28 -0.84 -45.28
CA THR A 329 -20.68 0.31 -44.61
C THR A 329 -21.58 0.77 -43.47
N GLU A 330 -21.08 0.67 -42.23
CA GLU A 330 -21.76 1.14 -41.02
C GLU A 330 -20.80 2.07 -40.25
N SER A 331 -21.16 3.35 -40.14
CA SER A 331 -20.35 4.39 -39.47
C SER A 331 -18.87 4.41 -39.93
N GLY A 332 -18.62 4.32 -41.24
CA GLY A 332 -17.28 4.32 -41.81
C GLY A 332 -16.49 3.02 -41.61
N SER A 333 -17.11 1.97 -41.08
CA SER A 333 -16.53 0.64 -40.91
C SER A 333 -17.26 -0.39 -41.76
N CYS A 334 -16.56 -1.47 -42.14
CA CYS A 334 -17.17 -2.56 -42.89
C CYS A 334 -17.65 -3.66 -41.94
N VAL A 335 -18.96 -3.80 -41.84
CA VAL A 335 -19.63 -4.83 -41.03
C VAL A 335 -20.09 -5.94 -41.97
N LYS A 336 -19.88 -7.19 -41.56
CA LYS A 336 -20.27 -8.35 -42.38
C LYS A 336 -21.78 -8.38 -42.51
N CYS A 337 -22.29 -8.57 -43.72
CA CYS A 337 -23.71 -8.82 -43.95
C CYS A 337 -24.19 -10.07 -43.17
N SER A 338 -25.49 -10.16 -42.93
CA SER A 338 -26.07 -11.31 -42.23
C SER A 338 -25.62 -12.63 -42.90
N PRO A 339 -25.19 -13.64 -42.13
CA PRO A 339 -24.77 -14.93 -42.70
C PRO A 339 -25.90 -15.66 -43.44
N TYR A 340 -27.16 -15.26 -43.19
CA TYR A 340 -28.35 -15.81 -43.84
C TYR A 340 -28.84 -14.96 -45.01
N CYS A 341 -28.04 -13.99 -45.46
CA CYS A 341 -28.32 -13.23 -46.67
C CYS A 341 -28.09 -14.10 -47.90
N ALA A 342 -28.99 -14.05 -48.87
CA ALA A 342 -28.84 -14.80 -50.11
C ALA A 342 -27.59 -14.35 -50.90
N GLU A 343 -27.00 -15.26 -51.67
CA GLU A 343 -25.78 -14.99 -52.42
C GLU A 343 -25.99 -13.83 -53.41
N GLY A 344 -25.08 -12.84 -53.37
CA GLY A 344 -25.18 -11.65 -54.21
C GLY A 344 -26.27 -10.64 -53.80
N LYS A 345 -26.95 -10.85 -52.65
CA LYS A 345 -28.04 -9.99 -52.17
C LYS A 345 -27.66 -9.07 -51.01
N CYS A 346 -26.37 -8.96 -50.72
CA CYS A 346 -25.82 -7.98 -49.79
C CYS A 346 -25.52 -6.68 -50.56
N ASP A 347 -26.32 -5.65 -50.31
CA ASP A 347 -26.07 -4.27 -50.74
C ASP A 347 -25.12 -3.58 -49.75
N GLY A 348 -24.17 -2.81 -50.29
CA GLY A 348 -23.11 -2.19 -49.50
C GLY A 348 -23.57 -1.06 -48.58
N LEU A 349 -24.80 -0.55 -48.74
CA LEU A 349 -25.35 0.56 -47.95
C LEU A 349 -26.54 0.13 -47.08
N THR A 350 -27.43 -0.68 -47.65
CA THR A 350 -28.70 -1.07 -47.01
C THR A 350 -28.64 -2.45 -46.35
N GLY A 351 -27.53 -3.18 -46.51
CA GLY A 351 -27.36 -4.51 -45.95
C GLY A 351 -28.00 -5.57 -46.84
N CYS A 352 -28.62 -6.58 -46.24
CA CYS A 352 -29.25 -7.64 -47.00
C CYS A 352 -30.54 -7.16 -47.68
N THR A 353 -30.75 -7.55 -48.94
CA THR A 353 -31.98 -7.24 -49.69
C THR A 353 -32.90 -8.45 -49.82
N GLU A 354 -32.38 -9.66 -49.63
CA GLU A 354 -33.13 -10.91 -49.73
C GLU A 354 -32.47 -11.99 -48.86
N CYS A 355 -33.26 -12.65 -48.02
CA CYS A 355 -32.78 -13.65 -47.07
C CYS A 355 -32.91 -15.07 -47.64
N THR A 356 -32.08 -15.98 -47.14
CA THR A 356 -32.23 -17.41 -47.42
C THR A 356 -33.56 -17.94 -46.87
N ALA A 357 -34.04 -19.06 -47.40
CA ALA A 357 -35.31 -19.66 -46.96
C ALA A 357 -35.30 -19.95 -45.45
N GLY A 358 -36.40 -19.64 -44.76
CA GLY A 358 -36.52 -19.75 -43.29
C GLY A 358 -36.10 -18.50 -42.52
N PHE A 359 -35.67 -17.43 -43.20
CA PHE A 359 -35.34 -16.13 -42.61
C PHE A 359 -36.15 -15.01 -43.27
N TYR A 360 -36.40 -13.94 -42.54
CA TYR A 360 -37.06 -12.73 -43.02
C TYR A 360 -36.17 -11.50 -42.83
N LEU A 361 -36.38 -10.50 -43.67
CA LEU A 361 -35.62 -9.25 -43.68
C LEU A 361 -36.13 -8.31 -42.59
N SER A 362 -35.25 -7.95 -41.66
CA SER A 362 -35.47 -6.93 -40.64
C SER A 362 -35.26 -5.53 -41.20
N GLY A 363 -35.86 -4.53 -40.56
CA GLY A 363 -35.83 -3.13 -41.02
C GLY A 363 -34.44 -2.48 -41.00
N ASP A 364 -33.47 -3.11 -40.33
CA ASP A 364 -32.05 -2.72 -40.29
C ASP A 364 -31.20 -3.45 -41.36
N GLY A 365 -31.83 -4.12 -42.32
CA GLY A 365 -31.12 -4.83 -43.40
C GLY A 365 -30.49 -6.16 -42.97
N ARG A 366 -30.95 -6.75 -41.86
CA ARG A 366 -30.44 -8.06 -41.37
C ARG A 366 -31.48 -9.16 -41.55
N CYS A 367 -31.00 -10.38 -41.80
CA CYS A 367 -31.86 -11.57 -41.86
C CYS A 367 -32.03 -12.18 -40.48
N THR A 368 -33.29 -12.33 -40.05
CA THR A 368 -33.69 -12.91 -38.77
C THR A 368 -34.43 -14.23 -39.03
N SER A 369 -34.18 -15.24 -38.20
CA SER A 369 -34.84 -16.55 -38.35
C SER A 369 -36.34 -16.43 -38.12
N CYS A 370 -37.13 -17.07 -38.97
CA CYS A 370 -38.56 -17.20 -38.71
C CYS A 370 -38.81 -17.98 -37.41
N PRO A 371 -39.89 -17.66 -36.67
CA PRO A 371 -40.27 -18.41 -35.48
C PRO A 371 -40.42 -19.90 -35.79
N GLU A 372 -39.90 -20.79 -34.94
CA GLU A 372 -40.02 -22.24 -35.11
C GLU A 372 -41.48 -22.72 -35.17
N LEU A 373 -42.38 -22.00 -34.50
CA LEU A 373 -43.82 -22.27 -34.45
C LEU A 373 -44.57 -21.70 -35.66
N CYS A 374 -43.87 -21.17 -36.66
CA CYS A 374 -44.48 -20.77 -37.92
C CYS A 374 -44.83 -22.02 -38.75
N VAL A 375 -45.95 -21.98 -39.45
CA VAL A 375 -46.31 -23.05 -40.39
C VAL A 375 -45.27 -23.08 -41.52
N ALA A 376 -44.92 -24.29 -41.98
CA ALA A 376 -44.03 -24.46 -43.12
C ALA A 376 -44.55 -23.67 -44.34
N ASP A 377 -43.65 -23.02 -45.08
CA ASP A 377 -43.96 -22.14 -46.22
C ASP A 377 -44.78 -20.87 -45.89
N LYS A 378 -45.03 -20.58 -44.61
CA LYS A 378 -45.73 -19.36 -44.15
C LYS A 378 -44.79 -18.33 -43.53
N CYS A 379 -43.50 -18.50 -43.74
CA CYS A 379 -42.45 -17.52 -43.46
C CYS A 379 -42.32 -16.58 -44.66
N ASP A 380 -42.90 -15.38 -44.55
CA ASP A 380 -42.79 -14.33 -45.57
C ASP A 380 -41.48 -13.55 -45.37
N GLN A 381 -40.75 -13.32 -46.46
CA GLN A 381 -39.44 -12.69 -46.47
C GLN A 381 -39.43 -11.23 -45.99
N VAL A 382 -40.58 -10.56 -45.93
CA VAL A 382 -40.72 -9.15 -45.50
C VAL A 382 -41.55 -9.02 -44.24
N LYS A 383 -42.59 -9.86 -44.08
CA LYS A 383 -43.55 -9.76 -42.98
C LYS A 383 -43.24 -10.68 -41.81
N GLY A 384 -42.25 -11.58 -41.93
CA GLY A 384 -42.01 -12.62 -40.93
C GLY A 384 -43.05 -13.74 -41.03
N CYS A 385 -43.46 -14.31 -39.90
CA CYS A 385 -44.46 -15.37 -39.94
C CYS A 385 -45.83 -14.82 -40.36
N THR A 386 -46.56 -15.53 -41.23
CA THR A 386 -47.92 -15.16 -41.65
C THR A 386 -48.98 -16.11 -41.10
N GLU A 387 -48.58 -17.27 -40.59
CA GLU A 387 -49.48 -18.26 -40.03
C GLU A 387 -48.75 -19.14 -39.00
N CYS A 388 -49.30 -19.23 -37.79
CA CYS A 388 -48.71 -19.98 -36.69
C CYS A 388 -49.32 -21.37 -36.57
N GLN A 389 -48.51 -22.34 -36.14
CA GLN A 389 -48.97 -23.67 -35.79
C GLN A 389 -49.93 -23.58 -34.61
N LYS A 390 -51.08 -24.26 -34.69
CA LYS A 390 -52.02 -24.32 -33.56
C LYS A 390 -51.34 -25.00 -32.35
N PRO A 391 -51.57 -24.53 -31.11
CA PRO A 391 -52.55 -23.52 -30.66
C PRO A 391 -52.01 -22.07 -30.58
N PHE A 392 -50.87 -21.77 -31.20
CA PHE A 392 -50.25 -20.45 -31.11
C PHE A 392 -50.93 -19.45 -32.05
N GLU A 393 -51.01 -18.19 -31.61
CA GLU A 393 -51.63 -17.11 -32.37
C GLU A 393 -50.57 -16.18 -32.97
N LEU A 394 -50.89 -15.63 -34.14
CA LEU A 394 -50.04 -14.65 -34.81
C LEU A 394 -50.16 -13.29 -34.13
N GLN A 395 -49.02 -12.73 -33.71
CA GLN A 395 -48.92 -11.38 -33.17
C GLN A 395 -47.88 -10.57 -33.94
N THR A 396 -48.18 -9.30 -34.20
CA THR A 396 -47.24 -8.39 -34.86
C THR A 396 -46.38 -7.69 -33.81
N VAL A 397 -45.07 -7.97 -33.79
CA VAL A 397 -44.09 -7.34 -32.91
C VAL A 397 -43.12 -6.56 -33.78
N ASN A 398 -43.01 -5.25 -33.52
CA ASN A 398 -42.17 -4.32 -34.31
C ASN A 398 -42.42 -4.39 -35.84
N GLY A 399 -43.66 -4.66 -36.25
CA GLY A 399 -44.04 -4.78 -37.67
C GLY A 399 -43.88 -6.17 -38.28
N PHE A 400 -43.37 -7.16 -37.54
CA PHE A 400 -43.15 -8.53 -38.01
C PHE A 400 -44.06 -9.54 -37.30
N GLY A 401 -44.52 -10.56 -38.03
CA GLY A 401 -45.35 -11.62 -37.48
C GLY A 401 -44.54 -12.62 -36.65
N MET A 402 -44.94 -12.78 -35.39
CA MET A 402 -44.38 -13.70 -34.40
C MET A 402 -45.47 -14.61 -33.86
N CYS A 403 -45.11 -15.84 -33.49
CA CYS A 403 -46.04 -16.79 -32.88
C CYS A 403 -45.90 -16.75 -31.36
N GLN A 404 -46.98 -16.42 -30.67
CA GLN A 404 -47.02 -16.40 -29.21
C GLN A 404 -48.17 -17.27 -28.69
N GLY A 405 -48.00 -17.83 -27.49
CA GLY A 405 -49.07 -18.55 -26.82
C GLY A 405 -50.22 -17.60 -26.52
N ALA A 406 -51.47 -18.08 -26.67
CA ALA A 406 -52.64 -17.31 -26.28
C ALA A 406 -52.47 -16.81 -24.84
N LYS A 407 -52.59 -15.49 -24.63
CA LYS A 407 -52.50 -14.86 -23.29
C LYS A 407 -53.55 -15.40 -22.31
N ASP A 408 -54.52 -16.17 -22.78
CA ASP A 408 -55.69 -16.62 -22.02
C ASP A 408 -55.56 -18.01 -21.38
N ILE A 409 -54.43 -18.72 -21.53
CA ILE A 409 -54.24 -20.02 -20.86
C ILE A 409 -54.00 -19.87 -19.34
N LEU A 410 -53.55 -18.70 -18.87
CA LEU A 410 -53.38 -18.48 -17.41
C LEU A 410 -54.70 -18.16 -16.70
N ILE A 411 -55.70 -17.62 -17.41
CA ILE A 411 -57.00 -17.26 -16.81
C ILE A 411 -57.94 -18.48 -16.75
N ALA A 412 -57.83 -19.42 -17.70
CA ALA A 412 -58.64 -20.63 -17.70
C ALA A 412 -58.33 -21.60 -16.54
N ILE A 413 -57.06 -21.67 -16.09
CA ILE A 413 -56.68 -22.53 -14.95
C ILE A 413 -57.17 -21.93 -13.62
N VAL A 414 -57.14 -20.61 -13.46
CA VAL A 414 -57.66 -19.95 -12.25
C VAL A 414 -59.20 -20.01 -12.19
N ALA A 415 -59.89 -19.91 -13.34
CA ALA A 415 -61.34 -20.04 -13.39
C ALA A 415 -61.83 -21.47 -13.08
N PHE A 416 -61.12 -22.51 -13.52
CA PHE A 416 -61.46 -23.90 -13.17
C PHE A 416 -61.16 -24.24 -11.70
N CYS A 417 -60.14 -23.63 -11.08
CA CYS A 417 -59.86 -23.84 -9.66
C CYS A 417 -60.86 -23.15 -8.72
N ILE A 418 -61.47 -22.02 -9.12
CA ILE A 418 -62.45 -21.32 -8.28
C ILE A 418 -63.82 -22.03 -8.28
N VAL A 419 -64.21 -22.67 -9.39
CA VAL A 419 -65.46 -23.46 -9.44
C VAL A 419 -65.35 -24.79 -8.66
N ALA A 420 -64.13 -25.28 -8.43
CA ALA A 420 -63.88 -26.48 -7.61
C ALA A 420 -63.76 -26.20 -6.10
N LEU A 421 -63.85 -24.94 -5.66
CA LEU A 421 -63.73 -24.52 -4.25
C LEU A 421 -65.00 -23.81 -3.71
N ILE A 422 -66.15 -24.03 -4.36
CA ILE A 422 -67.47 -23.83 -3.73
C ILE A 422 -67.68 -24.90 -2.65
#